data_AF-A0A9R0IR03-F1
#
_entry.id   AF-A0A9R0IR03-F1
#
_cell.length_a   1.000
_cell.length_b   1.000
_cell.length_c   1.000
_cell.angle_alpha   90.00
_cell.angle_beta   90.00
_cell.angle_gamma   90.00
#
_symmetry.space_group_name_H-M   'P 1'
#
loop_
_entity.id
_entity.type
_entity.pdbx_description
1 polymer ?
#
loop_
_entity_poly.entity_id
_entity_poly.type
_entity_poly.pdbx_seq_one_letter_code
_entity_poly.pdbx_strand_id
1 'polypeptide(L)'
;MEVEMEELERVQTRILKRIADLELQLSLSSDDDATAERLSGILRSNGVKEFNFKVVPSDYYDRSLEARRDLLSAPSIHHLCKSIVLVNTQAQSHVIDCSNRNNSKYYVVVVQYTARFNAETVKNYLYSLNEGKVPKKKFNLRLAPEEISNNLTGFGHNAVTCIGMKTDIPVILDEAIVKLSPDYFWLGGGEIYLKMGIRTSEFIQFVNPFIFSCSTA
;
A
#
# COMPACT_ATOMS: atom_id res chain seq x y z
N MET A 1 47.93 14.98 7.48
CA MET A 1 48.18 14.08 6.34
C MET A 1 47.33 12.80 6.40
N GLU A 2 47.53 11.85 7.33
CA GLU A 2 46.64 10.66 7.43
C GLU A 2 45.20 11.02 7.82
N VAL A 3 45.01 11.89 8.82
CA VAL A 3 43.68 12.32 9.29
C VAL A 3 42.88 13.08 8.21
N GLU A 4 43.56 13.91 7.42
CA GLU A 4 42.93 14.64 6.30
C GLU A 4 42.55 13.71 5.15
N MET A 5 43.31 12.62 4.97
CA MET A 5 43.03 11.60 3.95
C MET A 5 41.78 10.78 4.32
N GLU A 6 41.65 10.39 5.59
CA GLU A 6 40.45 9.69 6.08
C GLU A 6 39.18 10.57 5.99
N GLU A 7 39.28 11.86 6.29
CA GLU A 7 38.14 12.78 6.13
C GLU A 7 37.73 12.93 4.67
N LEU A 8 38.71 13.01 3.76
CA LEU A 8 38.46 13.10 2.32
C LEU A 8 37.78 11.84 1.79
N GLU A 9 38.22 10.66 2.21
CA GLU A 9 37.61 9.37 1.84
C GLU A 9 36.17 9.26 2.34
N ARG A 10 35.88 9.72 3.57
CA ARG A 10 34.51 9.76 4.11
C ARG A 10 33.61 10.67 3.30
N VAL A 11 34.09 11.87 2.96
CA VAL A 11 33.34 12.83 2.14
C VAL A 11 33.10 12.27 0.74
N GLN A 12 34.11 11.68 0.12
CA GLN A 12 34.01 11.05 -1.20
C GLN A 12 32.99 9.91 -1.20
N THR A 13 33.04 9.01 -0.21
CA THR A 13 32.07 7.91 -0.06
C THR A 13 30.64 8.43 0.09
N ARG A 14 30.46 9.51 0.87
CA ARG A 14 29.13 10.13 1.05
C ARG A 14 28.62 10.78 -0.24
N ILE A 15 29.50 11.41 -1.03
CA ILE A 15 29.15 12.00 -2.31
C ILE A 15 28.78 10.90 -3.32
N LEU A 16 29.59 9.84 -3.43
CA LEU A 16 29.32 8.72 -4.32
C LEU A 16 27.99 8.04 -4.00
N LYS A 17 27.68 7.85 -2.71
CA LYS A 17 26.36 7.31 -2.30
C LYS A 17 25.22 8.23 -2.73
N ARG A 18 25.35 9.54 -2.51
CA ARG A 18 24.33 10.51 -2.95
C ARG A 18 24.19 10.58 -4.47
N ILE A 19 25.27 10.43 -5.23
CA ILE A 19 25.23 10.38 -6.69
C ILE A 19 24.52 9.11 -7.14
N ALA A 20 24.84 7.95 -6.57
CA ALA A 20 24.15 6.70 -6.89
C ALA A 20 22.64 6.78 -6.56
N ASP A 21 22.28 7.40 -5.43
CA ASP A 21 20.88 7.63 -5.07
C ASP A 21 20.19 8.60 -6.04
N LEU A 22 20.87 9.66 -6.50
CA LEU A 22 20.35 10.63 -7.47
C LEU A 22 20.23 10.04 -8.88
N GLU A 23 21.20 9.24 -9.31
CA GLU A 23 21.17 8.53 -10.60
C GLU A 23 20.04 7.52 -10.62
N LEU A 24 19.82 6.80 -9.52
CA LEU A 24 18.66 5.93 -9.34
C LEU A 24 17.35 6.73 -9.40
N GLN A 25 17.27 7.90 -8.75
CA GLN A 25 16.10 8.77 -8.83
C GLN A 25 15.85 9.31 -10.25
N LEU A 26 16.92 9.63 -11.00
CA LEU A 26 16.80 10.08 -12.39
C LEU A 26 16.36 8.96 -13.33
N SER A 27 16.87 7.74 -13.17
CA SER A 27 16.39 6.59 -13.95
C SER A 27 14.96 6.21 -13.61
N LEU A 28 14.57 6.37 -12.34
CA LEU A 28 13.20 6.13 -11.91
C LEU A 28 12.24 7.22 -12.40
N SER A 29 12.70 8.44 -12.68
CA SER A 29 11.80 9.52 -13.14
C SER A 29 11.08 9.23 -14.46
N SER A 30 11.65 8.43 -15.36
CA SER A 30 10.97 8.01 -16.60
C SER A 30 9.99 6.85 -16.39
N ASP A 31 10.30 5.93 -15.48
CA ASP A 31 9.45 4.75 -15.19
C ASP A 31 8.32 5.10 -14.19
N ASP A 32 8.60 5.96 -13.21
CA ASP A 32 7.62 6.52 -12.27
C ASP A 32 6.55 7.30 -13.02
N ASP A 33 6.93 8.05 -14.07
CA ASP A 33 5.98 8.77 -14.93
C ASP A 33 5.09 7.80 -15.70
N ALA A 34 5.64 6.71 -16.23
CA ALA A 34 4.87 5.67 -16.91
C ALA A 34 3.89 4.94 -15.97
N THR A 35 4.32 4.59 -14.75
CA THR A 35 3.42 3.97 -13.75
C THR A 35 2.35 4.96 -13.29
N ALA A 36 2.71 6.20 -12.97
CA ALA A 36 1.76 7.24 -12.56
C ALA A 36 0.74 7.52 -13.68
N GLU A 37 1.17 7.62 -14.94
CA GLU A 37 0.30 7.85 -16.10
C GLU A 37 -0.66 6.67 -16.31
N ARG A 38 -0.14 5.43 -16.28
CA ARG A 38 -0.97 4.22 -16.40
C ARG A 38 -2.05 4.17 -15.32
N LEU A 39 -1.68 4.38 -14.06
CA LEU A 39 -2.63 4.35 -12.94
C LEU A 39 -3.61 5.53 -13.00
N SER A 40 -3.16 6.70 -13.43
CA SER A 40 -4.02 7.87 -13.68
C SER A 40 -5.08 7.57 -14.75
N GLY A 41 -4.71 6.88 -15.84
CA GLY A 41 -5.64 6.43 -16.88
C GLY A 41 -6.71 5.48 -16.33
N ILE A 42 -6.32 4.54 -15.47
CA ILE A 42 -7.26 3.61 -14.81
C ILE A 42 -8.22 4.38 -13.89
N LEU A 43 -7.71 5.29 -13.06
CA LEU A 43 -8.54 6.09 -12.15
C LEU A 43 -9.56 6.95 -12.91
N ARG A 44 -9.10 7.70 -13.91
CA ARG A 44 -9.96 8.58 -14.72
C ARG A 44 -11.03 7.80 -15.49
N SER A 45 -10.66 6.66 -16.09
CA SER A 45 -11.60 5.81 -16.83
C SER A 45 -12.67 5.18 -15.93
N ASN A 46 -12.41 5.08 -14.62
CA ASN A 46 -13.37 4.61 -13.61
C ASN A 46 -14.02 5.76 -12.82
N GLY A 47 -13.93 7.00 -13.30
CA GLY A 47 -14.67 8.14 -12.76
C GLY A 47 -14.05 8.77 -11.51
N VAL A 48 -12.85 8.37 -11.11
CA VAL A 48 -12.09 9.03 -10.03
C VAL A 48 -11.49 10.34 -10.58
N LYS A 49 -11.77 11.46 -9.91
CA LYS A 49 -11.39 12.81 -10.33
C LYS A 49 -10.34 13.42 -9.41
N GLU A 50 -10.43 13.11 -8.12
CA GLU A 50 -9.63 13.73 -7.06
C GLU A 50 -8.55 12.76 -6.57
N PHE A 51 -7.45 12.73 -7.30
CA PHE A 51 -6.25 11.98 -6.95
C PHE A 51 -4.98 12.75 -7.33
N ASN A 52 -3.86 12.42 -6.68
CA ASN A 52 -2.56 13.00 -6.97
C ASN A 52 -1.45 11.96 -6.82
N PHE A 53 -0.44 12.04 -7.67
CA PHE A 53 0.80 11.28 -7.55
C PHE A 53 1.92 12.18 -7.08
N LYS A 54 2.74 11.69 -6.15
CA LYS A 54 3.89 12.43 -5.63
C LYS A 54 5.09 11.51 -5.48
N VAL A 55 6.19 11.90 -6.13
CA VAL A 55 7.49 11.28 -5.93
C VAL A 55 8.07 11.77 -4.60
N VAL A 56 8.60 10.85 -3.81
CA VAL A 56 9.21 11.11 -2.50
C VAL A 56 10.71 10.78 -2.54
N PRO A 57 11.54 11.37 -1.67
CA PRO A 57 12.96 11.08 -1.64
C PRO A 57 13.26 9.62 -1.29
N SER A 58 14.45 9.12 -1.65
CA SER A 58 14.85 7.72 -1.42
C SER A 58 14.86 7.32 0.07
N ASP A 59 15.15 8.28 0.96
CA ASP A 59 15.14 8.10 2.41
C ASP A 59 13.73 8.22 3.04
N TYR A 60 12.66 8.24 2.23
CA TYR A 60 11.29 8.40 2.72
C TYR A 60 10.91 7.40 3.82
N TYR A 61 11.31 6.14 3.68
CA TYR A 61 11.01 5.09 4.66
C TYR A 61 11.91 5.10 5.90
N ASP A 62 13.00 5.86 5.89
CA ASP A 62 13.88 6.04 7.03
C ASP A 62 13.44 7.23 7.93
N ARG A 63 12.60 8.11 7.39
CA ARG A 63 12.07 9.29 8.08
C ARG A 63 10.92 8.95 9.03
N SER A 64 10.68 9.81 10.02
CA SER A 64 9.51 9.72 10.91
C SER A 64 8.19 9.92 10.14
N LEU A 65 7.06 9.54 10.75
CA LEU A 65 5.75 9.73 10.11
C LEU A 65 5.40 11.21 9.92
N GLU A 66 5.84 12.10 10.82
CA GLU A 66 5.65 13.55 10.73
C GLU A 66 6.39 14.11 9.52
N ALA A 67 7.65 13.70 9.33
CA ALA A 67 8.43 14.11 8.17
C ALA A 67 7.82 13.58 6.85
N ARG A 68 7.31 12.34 6.84
CA ARG A 68 6.59 11.78 5.69
C ARG A 68 5.29 12.53 5.39
N ARG A 69 4.53 12.91 6.43
CA ARG A 69 3.34 13.75 6.33
C ARG A 69 3.69 15.07 5.66
N ASP A 70 4.75 15.73 6.12
CA ASP A 70 5.18 17.03 5.58
C ASP A 70 5.61 16.90 4.12
N LEU A 71 6.38 15.86 3.78
CA LEU A 71 6.76 15.54 2.40
C LEU A 71 5.56 15.32 1.50
N LEU A 72 4.48 14.72 1.98
CA LEU A 72 3.25 14.50 1.20
C LEU A 72 2.24 15.65 1.30
N SER A 73 2.52 16.66 2.12
CA SER A 73 1.55 17.71 2.47
C SER A 73 0.24 17.10 2.99
N ALA A 74 0.34 15.98 3.71
CA ALA A 74 -0.81 15.29 4.27
C ALA A 74 -1.34 16.06 5.50
N PRO A 75 -2.67 16.09 5.74
CA PRO A 75 -3.24 16.83 6.87
C PRO A 75 -2.77 16.32 8.24
N SER A 76 -2.54 15.02 8.38
CA SER A 76 -1.98 14.41 9.58
C SER A 76 -1.30 13.08 9.26
N ILE A 77 -0.55 12.53 10.22
CA ILE A 77 0.06 11.20 10.09
C ILE A 77 -0.99 10.09 9.92
N HIS A 78 -2.23 10.33 10.34
CA HIS A 78 -3.36 9.41 10.16
C HIS A 78 -3.85 9.33 8.70
N HIS A 79 -3.47 10.30 7.85
CA HIS A 79 -3.77 10.25 6.42
C HIS A 79 -2.72 9.43 5.64
N LEU A 80 -1.67 8.94 6.31
CA LEU A 80 -0.68 8.05 5.71
C LEU A 80 -1.14 6.61 5.91
N CYS A 81 -1.41 5.90 4.83
CA CYS A 81 -1.88 4.52 4.84
C CYS A 81 -0.92 3.59 4.13
N LYS A 82 -1.03 2.30 4.46
CA LYS A 82 -0.32 1.19 3.80
C LYS A 82 -1.32 0.14 3.38
N SER A 83 -1.06 -0.50 2.24
CA SER A 83 -1.77 -1.68 1.78
C SER A 83 -0.91 -2.92 1.99
N ILE A 84 -1.53 -3.99 2.46
CA ILE A 84 -0.87 -5.24 2.82
C ILE A 84 -1.63 -6.40 2.18
N VAL A 85 -0.93 -7.29 1.47
CA VAL A 85 -1.53 -8.51 0.93
C VAL A 85 -1.54 -9.60 2.00
N LEU A 86 -2.70 -10.20 2.19
CA LEU A 86 -2.93 -11.34 3.06
C LEU A 86 -3.20 -12.61 2.25
N VAL A 87 -2.78 -13.74 2.79
CA VAL A 87 -3.10 -15.08 2.30
C VAL A 87 -3.86 -15.86 3.35
N ASN A 88 -4.95 -16.50 2.94
CA ASN A 88 -5.68 -17.47 3.77
C ASN A 88 -5.00 -18.84 3.67
N THR A 89 -4.15 -19.17 4.65
CA THR A 89 -3.37 -20.42 4.61
C THR A 89 -4.21 -21.66 4.93
N GLN A 90 -5.42 -21.49 5.45
CA GLN A 90 -6.35 -22.57 5.80
C GLN A 90 -7.58 -22.65 4.89
N ALA A 91 -7.57 -21.91 3.77
CA ALA A 91 -8.62 -21.95 2.76
C ALA A 91 -8.91 -23.40 2.30
N GLN A 92 -10.15 -23.67 1.92
CA GLN A 92 -10.52 -24.97 1.34
C GLN A 92 -9.74 -25.18 0.01
N SER A 93 -9.51 -26.45 -0.38
CA SER A 93 -8.69 -26.77 -1.56
C SER A 93 -9.19 -26.19 -2.88
N HIS A 94 -10.51 -25.96 -3.00
CA HIS A 94 -11.11 -25.33 -4.18
C HIS A 94 -11.00 -23.79 -4.19
N VAL A 95 -10.61 -23.17 -3.06
CA VAL A 95 -10.40 -21.73 -2.94
C VAL A 95 -8.94 -21.44 -3.27
N ILE A 96 -8.68 -21.25 -4.55
CA ILE A 96 -7.33 -21.03 -5.10
C ILE A 96 -7.07 -19.59 -5.54
N ASP A 97 -8.11 -18.79 -5.72
CA ASP A 97 -8.07 -17.46 -6.32
C ASP A 97 -8.90 -16.43 -5.53
N CYS A 98 -9.18 -15.30 -6.18
CA CYS A 98 -9.87 -14.14 -5.64
C CYS A 98 -11.31 -13.98 -6.19
N SER A 99 -11.85 -14.98 -6.87
CA SER A 99 -13.13 -14.88 -7.60
C SER A 99 -14.34 -14.66 -6.69
N ASN A 100 -14.35 -15.27 -5.50
CA ASN A 100 -15.38 -15.06 -4.50
C ASN A 100 -14.89 -14.10 -3.42
N ARG A 101 -15.33 -12.85 -3.48
CA ARG A 101 -14.93 -11.79 -2.54
C ARG A 101 -15.19 -12.14 -1.07
N ASN A 102 -16.18 -12.97 -0.76
CA ASN A 102 -16.50 -13.36 0.61
C ASN A 102 -15.64 -14.53 1.10
N ASN A 103 -15.02 -15.31 0.20
CA ASN A 103 -14.20 -16.47 0.52
C ASN A 103 -13.02 -16.60 -0.46
N SER A 104 -12.22 -15.55 -0.58
CA SER A 104 -11.03 -15.51 -1.43
C SER A 104 -9.80 -16.09 -0.75
N LYS A 105 -8.85 -16.56 -1.56
CA LYS A 105 -7.53 -17.01 -1.10
C LYS A 105 -6.67 -15.85 -0.60
N TYR A 106 -6.81 -14.68 -1.22
CA TYR A 106 -6.04 -13.48 -0.90
C TYR A 106 -6.95 -12.27 -0.67
N TYR A 107 -6.47 -11.33 0.15
CA TYR A 107 -7.13 -10.05 0.42
C TYR A 107 -6.08 -8.95 0.49
N VAL A 108 -6.41 -7.73 0.10
CA VAL A 108 -5.58 -6.55 0.39
C VAL A 108 -6.23 -5.78 1.55
N VAL A 109 -5.47 -5.45 2.57
CA VAL A 109 -5.93 -4.62 3.69
C VAL A 109 -5.26 -3.27 3.64
N VAL A 110 -6.05 -2.20 3.69
CA VAL A 110 -5.60 -0.81 3.77
C VAL A 110 -5.84 -0.27 5.17
N VAL A 111 -4.77 0.08 5.86
CA VAL A 111 -4.77 0.61 7.24
C VAL A 111 -3.85 1.82 7.34
N GLN A 112 -4.07 2.67 8.33
CA GLN A 112 -3.18 3.80 8.63
C GLN A 112 -1.82 3.30 9.12
N TYR A 113 -0.74 4.04 8.85
CA TYR A 113 0.60 3.71 9.36
C TYR A 113 0.67 3.73 10.88
N THR A 114 -0.15 4.55 11.52
CA THR A 114 -0.30 4.65 12.97
C THR A 114 -1.05 3.49 13.59
N ALA A 115 -1.80 2.72 12.79
CA ALA A 115 -2.64 1.63 13.29
C ALA A 115 -1.94 0.27 13.19
N ARG A 116 -2.29 -0.61 14.12
CA ARG A 116 -1.88 -2.03 14.11
C ARG A 116 -2.99 -2.89 13.53
N PHE A 117 -2.70 -3.54 12.40
CA PHE A 117 -3.60 -4.50 11.78
C PHE A 117 -3.97 -5.65 12.73
N ASN A 118 -5.25 -6.05 12.72
CA ASN A 118 -5.79 -7.15 13.53
C ASN A 118 -6.35 -8.27 12.63
N ALA A 119 -5.64 -9.39 12.54
CA ALA A 119 -6.06 -10.52 11.71
C ALA A 119 -7.32 -11.24 12.24
N GLU A 120 -7.59 -11.19 13.55
CA GLU A 120 -8.75 -11.87 14.13
C GLU A 120 -10.05 -11.13 13.81
N THR A 121 -10.05 -9.79 13.75
CA THR A 121 -11.23 -9.02 13.34
C THR A 121 -11.61 -9.32 11.89
N VAL A 122 -10.63 -9.39 10.98
CA VAL A 122 -10.88 -9.77 9.58
C VAL A 122 -11.42 -11.20 9.48
N LYS A 123 -10.81 -12.15 10.20
CA LYS A 123 -11.29 -13.53 10.26
C LYS A 123 -12.74 -13.63 10.74
N ASN A 124 -13.10 -12.89 11.78
CA ASN A 124 -14.47 -12.85 12.30
C ASN A 124 -15.45 -12.27 11.29
N TYR A 125 -15.06 -11.19 10.63
CA TYR A 125 -15.85 -10.54 9.59
C TYR A 125 -16.10 -11.48 8.40
N LEU A 126 -15.06 -12.07 7.82
CA LEU A 126 -15.20 -13.01 6.71
C LEU A 126 -16.05 -14.24 7.09
N TYR A 127 -15.88 -14.76 8.31
CA TYR A 127 -16.73 -15.85 8.81
C TYR A 127 -18.21 -15.45 8.84
N SER A 128 -18.53 -14.24 9.32
CA SER A 128 -19.90 -13.73 9.33
C SER A 128 -20.49 -13.53 7.92
N LEU A 129 -19.68 -13.05 6.96
CA LEU A 129 -20.09 -12.89 5.55
C LEU A 129 -20.45 -14.22 4.85
N ASN A 130 -19.95 -15.34 5.37
CA ASN A 130 -20.24 -16.66 4.85
C ASN A 130 -21.44 -17.34 5.55
N GLU A 131 -22.15 -16.64 6.44
CA GLU A 131 -23.37 -17.13 7.09
C GLU A 131 -23.18 -18.49 7.78
N GLY A 132 -21.97 -18.78 8.28
CA GLY A 132 -21.62 -20.05 8.90
C GLY A 132 -21.41 -21.23 7.93
N LYS A 133 -21.57 -21.04 6.62
CA LYS A 133 -21.35 -22.08 5.58
C LYS A 133 -19.89 -22.52 5.51
N VAL A 134 -18.96 -21.62 5.79
CA VAL A 134 -17.52 -21.90 5.85
C VAL A 134 -17.08 -21.95 7.33
N PRO A 135 -16.48 -23.07 7.80
CA PRO A 135 -16.04 -23.17 9.19
C PRO A 135 -15.01 -22.09 9.54
N LYS A 136 -15.15 -21.44 10.70
CA LYS A 136 -14.27 -20.34 11.15
C LYS A 136 -12.76 -20.66 11.06
N LYS A 137 -12.37 -21.91 11.33
CA LYS A 137 -10.97 -22.39 11.22
C LYS A 137 -10.38 -22.33 9.80
N LYS A 138 -11.22 -22.19 8.77
CA LYS A 138 -10.82 -22.05 7.37
C LYS A 138 -10.44 -20.63 6.99
N PHE A 139 -10.51 -19.68 7.93
CA PHE A 139 -10.00 -18.33 7.80
C PHE A 139 -8.78 -18.17 8.70
N ASN A 140 -7.58 -18.39 8.16
CA ASN A 140 -6.31 -18.09 8.83
C ASN A 140 -5.50 -17.14 7.94
N LEU A 141 -5.72 -15.85 8.14
CA LEU A 141 -5.07 -14.81 7.36
C LEU A 141 -3.67 -14.51 7.90
N ARG A 142 -2.69 -14.57 7.01
CA ARG A 142 -1.29 -14.25 7.27
C ARG A 142 -0.79 -13.28 6.21
N LEU A 143 0.29 -12.57 6.50
CA LEU A 143 0.98 -11.78 5.47
C LEU A 143 1.37 -12.71 4.32
N ALA A 144 1.06 -12.31 3.09
CA ALA A 144 1.53 -13.01 1.92
C ALA A 144 3.06 -12.87 1.82
N PRO A 145 3.79 -13.93 1.41
CA PRO A 145 5.18 -13.80 0.99
C PRO A 145 5.33 -12.72 -0.09
N GLU A 146 6.45 -12.02 -0.09
CA GLU A 146 6.69 -10.90 -1.00
C GLU A 146 6.57 -11.32 -2.47
N GLU A 147 7.15 -12.46 -2.85
CA GLU A 147 7.02 -12.99 -4.20
C GLU A 147 5.56 -13.18 -4.63
N ILE A 148 4.73 -13.74 -3.74
CA ILE A 148 3.29 -13.91 -4.00
C ILE A 148 2.60 -12.54 -4.12
N SER A 149 2.91 -11.60 -3.23
CA SER A 149 2.39 -10.24 -3.29
C SER A 149 2.74 -9.58 -4.63
N ASN A 150 3.99 -9.65 -5.06
CA ASN A 150 4.49 -9.05 -6.29
C ASN A 150 3.85 -9.71 -7.52
N ASN A 151 3.67 -11.03 -7.51
CA ASN A 151 3.02 -11.75 -8.61
C ASN A 151 1.54 -11.39 -8.75
N LEU A 152 0.81 -11.29 -7.62
CA LEU A 152 -0.63 -10.99 -7.62
C LEU A 152 -0.92 -9.52 -7.91
N THR A 153 -0.15 -8.61 -7.30
CA THR A 153 -0.39 -7.17 -7.41
C THR A 153 0.34 -6.55 -8.59
N GLY A 154 1.50 -7.08 -8.98
CA GLY A 154 2.39 -6.45 -9.94
C GLY A 154 3.28 -5.35 -9.35
N PHE A 155 3.27 -5.15 -8.03
CA PHE A 155 4.03 -4.11 -7.35
C PHE A 155 4.98 -4.70 -6.32
N GLY A 156 6.18 -4.14 -6.23
CA GLY A 156 7.19 -4.56 -5.26
C GLY A 156 6.88 -4.20 -3.81
N HIS A 157 7.78 -4.61 -2.91
CA HIS A 157 7.72 -4.19 -1.51
C HIS A 157 7.63 -2.66 -1.39
N ASN A 158 6.82 -2.17 -0.45
CA ASN A 158 6.54 -0.74 -0.22
C ASN A 158 5.85 0.02 -1.38
N ALA A 159 5.61 -0.63 -2.52
CA ALA A 159 5.00 -0.03 -3.70
C ALA A 159 3.53 -0.43 -3.90
N VAL A 160 3.06 -1.48 -3.20
CA VAL A 160 1.72 -2.03 -3.35
C VAL A 160 0.65 -0.93 -3.25
N THR A 161 -0.27 -0.97 -4.20
CA THR A 161 -1.47 -0.15 -4.27
C THR A 161 -2.66 -1.02 -4.65
N CYS A 162 -3.88 -0.54 -4.40
CA CYS A 162 -5.11 -1.26 -4.74
C CYS A 162 -5.55 -1.04 -6.20
N ILE A 163 -4.82 -0.23 -6.96
CA ILE A 163 -5.20 0.20 -8.31
C ILE A 163 -4.29 -0.44 -9.35
N GLY A 164 -4.88 -0.97 -10.42
CA GLY A 164 -4.12 -1.55 -11.53
C GLY A 164 -3.32 -2.79 -11.16
N MET A 165 -3.81 -3.56 -10.18
CA MET A 165 -3.25 -4.86 -9.81
C MET A 165 -3.42 -5.88 -10.95
N LYS A 166 -2.50 -6.85 -11.04
CA LYS A 166 -2.59 -7.96 -12.03
C LYS A 166 -3.78 -8.90 -11.74
N THR A 167 -4.12 -9.06 -10.48
CA THR A 167 -5.26 -9.85 -10.00
C THR A 167 -6.26 -8.91 -9.33
N ASP A 168 -7.56 -9.14 -9.56
CA ASP A 168 -8.63 -8.46 -8.82
C ASP A 168 -8.74 -9.06 -7.41
N ILE A 169 -7.97 -8.52 -6.47
CA ILE A 169 -7.93 -8.97 -5.07
C ILE A 169 -8.94 -8.15 -4.26
N PRO A 170 -9.88 -8.78 -3.51
CA PRO A 170 -10.81 -8.06 -2.67
C PRO A 170 -10.09 -7.18 -1.64
N VAL A 171 -10.49 -5.93 -1.58
CA VAL A 171 -9.90 -4.93 -0.69
C VAL A 171 -10.74 -4.80 0.57
N ILE A 172 -10.04 -4.68 1.70
CA ILE A 172 -10.58 -4.32 3.00
C ILE A 172 -10.01 -2.95 3.36
N LEU A 173 -10.87 -1.98 3.59
CA LEU A 173 -10.52 -0.63 4.01
C LEU A 173 -10.88 -0.46 5.48
N ASP A 174 -9.90 -0.07 6.30
CA ASP A 174 -10.17 0.20 7.70
C ASP A 174 -11.13 1.39 7.87
N GLU A 175 -12.13 1.19 8.73
CA GLU A 175 -13.16 2.19 9.02
C GLU A 175 -12.59 3.54 9.49
N ALA A 176 -11.44 3.56 10.18
CA ALA A 176 -10.81 4.81 10.62
C ALA A 176 -10.39 5.70 9.43
N ILE A 177 -10.08 5.12 8.27
CA ILE A 177 -9.74 5.87 7.05
C ILE A 177 -10.99 6.56 6.49
N VAL A 178 -12.15 5.89 6.53
CA VAL A 178 -13.44 6.45 6.08
C VAL A 178 -13.87 7.64 6.95
N LYS A 179 -13.39 7.69 8.20
CA LYS A 179 -13.66 8.75 9.18
C LYS A 179 -12.66 9.91 9.11
N LEU A 180 -11.69 9.88 8.20
CA LEU A 180 -10.72 10.97 8.06
C LEU A 180 -11.38 12.29 7.66
N SER A 181 -10.82 13.37 8.19
CA SER A 181 -11.15 14.73 7.79
C SER A 181 -9.84 15.50 7.58
N PRO A 182 -9.58 16.03 6.37
CA PRO A 182 -10.41 15.92 5.16
C PRO A 182 -10.55 14.49 4.60
N ASP A 183 -11.51 14.31 3.69
CA ASP A 183 -11.85 13.05 3.00
C ASP A 183 -10.76 12.64 2.00
N TYR A 184 -9.56 12.33 2.48
CA TYR A 184 -8.40 12.04 1.63
C TYR A 184 -7.41 11.17 2.37
N PHE A 185 -6.67 10.31 1.67
CA PHE A 185 -5.54 9.61 2.25
C PHE A 185 -4.47 9.28 1.21
N TRP A 186 -3.27 8.95 1.69
CA TRP A 186 -2.11 8.58 0.89
C TRP A 186 -1.82 7.08 1.04
N LEU A 187 -1.44 6.43 -0.05
CA LEU A 187 -1.01 5.03 -0.10
C LEU A 187 0.17 4.86 -1.07
N GLY A 188 0.65 3.62 -1.24
CA GLY A 188 1.62 3.29 -2.27
C GLY A 188 1.12 3.70 -3.66
N GLY A 189 2.02 4.21 -4.50
CA GLY A 189 1.71 4.70 -5.84
C GLY A 189 2.01 3.71 -6.97
N GLY A 190 2.32 2.46 -6.66
CA GLY A 190 2.76 1.47 -7.65
C GLY A 190 4.28 1.37 -7.79
N GLU A 191 5.04 2.36 -7.30
CA GLU A 191 6.50 2.31 -7.19
C GLU A 191 6.95 2.66 -5.77
N ILE A 192 8.18 2.25 -5.42
CA ILE A 192 8.71 2.43 -4.05
C ILE A 192 8.76 3.91 -3.64
N TYR A 193 9.10 4.81 -4.55
CA TYR A 193 9.18 6.25 -4.28
C TYR A 193 8.01 7.04 -4.84
N LEU A 194 6.98 6.36 -5.35
CA LEU A 194 5.75 6.99 -5.80
C LEU A 194 4.67 6.79 -4.74
N LYS A 195 3.95 7.87 -4.42
CA LYS A 195 2.80 7.85 -3.50
C LYS A 195 1.58 8.37 -4.21
N MET A 196 0.45 7.72 -3.97
CA MET A 196 -0.84 8.11 -4.53
C MET A 196 -1.72 8.62 -3.40
N GLY A 197 -2.12 9.87 -3.51
CA GLY A 197 -3.19 10.44 -2.71
C GLY A 197 -4.50 10.31 -3.46
N ILE A 198 -5.59 10.00 -2.75
CA ILE A 198 -6.91 9.85 -3.35
C ILE A 198 -8.00 10.25 -2.35
N ARG A 199 -9.07 10.84 -2.87
CA ARG A 199 -10.28 11.12 -2.11
C ARG A 199 -10.93 9.81 -1.63
N THR A 200 -11.21 9.68 -0.34
CA THR A 200 -11.66 8.39 0.23
C THR A 200 -13.00 7.96 -0.36
N SER A 201 -13.94 8.89 -0.54
CA SER A 201 -15.24 8.57 -1.14
C SER A 201 -15.13 8.02 -2.57
N GLU A 202 -14.22 8.56 -3.40
CA GLU A 202 -14.02 8.08 -4.78
C GLU A 202 -13.28 6.75 -4.81
N PHE A 203 -12.30 6.56 -3.92
CA PHE A 203 -11.65 5.25 -3.72
C PHE A 203 -12.69 4.18 -3.37
N ILE A 204 -13.62 4.46 -2.45
CA ILE A 204 -14.68 3.52 -2.06
C ILE A 204 -15.58 3.19 -3.25
N GLN A 205 -16.01 4.19 -4.02
CA GLN A 205 -16.87 3.99 -5.18
C GLN A 205 -16.20 3.12 -6.26
N PHE A 206 -14.92 3.34 -6.51
CA PHE A 206 -14.18 2.60 -7.53
C PHE A 206 -13.79 1.19 -7.05
N VAL A 207 -13.13 1.08 -5.90
CA VAL A 207 -12.55 -0.17 -5.41
C VAL A 207 -13.62 -1.08 -4.77
N ASN A 208 -14.74 -0.50 -4.34
CA ASN A 208 -15.82 -1.19 -3.65
C ASN A 208 -15.31 -2.06 -2.48
N PRO A 209 -14.51 -1.52 -1.53
CA PRO A 209 -13.88 -2.34 -0.49
C PRO A 209 -14.91 -2.84 0.54
N PHE A 210 -14.56 -3.90 1.27
CA PHE A 210 -15.20 -4.16 2.56
C PHE A 210 -14.76 -3.09 3.56
N ILE A 211 -15.70 -2.55 4.33
CA ILE A 211 -15.42 -1.48 5.29
C ILE A 211 -15.82 -1.94 6.69
N PHE A 212 -14.84 -2.08 7.57
CA PHE A 212 -15.03 -2.35 9.00
C PHE A 212 -13.74 -2.05 9.77
N SER A 213 -13.81 -1.99 11.09
CA SER A 213 -12.63 -1.82 11.93
C SER A 213 -11.76 -3.09 11.90
N CYS A 214 -10.64 -3.01 11.17
CA CYS A 214 -9.69 -4.11 10.99
C CYS A 214 -8.32 -3.83 11.64
N SER A 215 -8.23 -2.74 12.40
CA SER A 215 -7.04 -2.33 13.12
C SER A 215 -7.36 -1.75 14.50
N THR A 216 -6.33 -1.62 15.33
CA THR A 216 -6.36 -0.90 16.60
C THR A 216 -5.42 0.30 16.52
N ALA A 217 -5.83 1.42 17.12
CA ALA A 217 -4.95 2.59 17.31
C ALA A 217 -3.76 2.25 18.22
#